data_AF-A0A0R1IZA7-F1
#
_entry.id   AF-A0A0R1IZA7-F1
#
_cell.length_a   1.000
_cell.length_b   1.000
_cell.length_c   1.000
_cell.angle_alpha   90.00
_cell.angle_beta   90.00
_cell.angle_gamma   90.00
#
_symmetry.space_group_name_H-M   'P 1'
#
loop_
_entity.id
_entity.type
_entity.pdbx_description
1 polymer ?
#
loop_
_entity_poly.entity_id
_entity_poly.type
_entity_poly.pdbx_seq_one_letter_code
_entity_poly.pdbx_strand_id
1 'polypeptide(L)'
;MKDPLFKQKKMLHPKLIDKALKLKNIDETHKKEESQLPNRNRKINKLKRLINMIDDENVGLCQGYLTQMKVLIYHNKASLFDERSEKYHPKELLDDVDFRMKIMQFDYDRYLYDDFTPEDFLDYLIFEKTQRHASFIKSYDARVLLPDAENCGFSGIAYEVKIDGIRECYVTFKGTEADMDYTENSRSKRLEKFLLEGYKDWNYNVNAILVGKSEENDQLVVARKFMSYLNEHLKENCLVYGLGHSLGGHFVQTLQLTDDYFKAGYTLNSAPVNLKQVQQIKPDLFDETTWKKLFELTNQKTVTNILNREIKRLLPREYPEIINQSFEQDLTQVFYEIPYTIWVGQKLEYNLNNWKYPFKQHLASYLSEEEIHSYQHFFEQLFVYLQDSNTSTQLMRSTLGFLGARVKILQADIDKPITSQFFYDYSNYIYESGIFLDRPQEITEDLNTSQLTMWKSSRREWPFLKSLNMDMLDLSVYFHIISGVKYFLNKKPNKIE
;
A
#
# COMPACT_ATOMS: atom_id res chain seq x y z
N MET A 1 36.58 -3.72 -21.13
CA MET A 1 38.05 -3.68 -20.86
C MET A 1 38.87 -2.87 -21.87
N LYS A 2 38.57 -2.91 -23.18
CA LYS A 2 39.32 -2.10 -24.18
C LYS A 2 38.91 -0.62 -24.24
N ASP A 3 37.77 -0.26 -23.68
CA ASP A 3 37.29 1.12 -23.64
C ASP A 3 38.17 1.99 -22.70
N PRO A 4 38.69 3.14 -23.17
CA PRO A 4 39.50 4.06 -22.36
C PRO A 4 38.82 4.52 -21.06
N LEU A 5 37.49 4.56 -21.03
CA LEU A 5 36.69 4.92 -19.86
C LEU A 5 37.05 4.08 -18.62
N PHE A 6 37.27 2.78 -18.80
CA PHE A 6 37.60 1.89 -17.67
C PHE A 6 39.01 2.11 -17.12
N LYS A 7 39.91 2.71 -17.91
CA LYS A 7 41.24 3.12 -17.43
C LYS A 7 41.18 4.41 -16.62
N GLN A 8 40.28 5.33 -17.01
CA GLN A 8 40.09 6.62 -16.34
C GLN A 8 39.26 6.47 -15.06
N LYS A 9 38.18 5.69 -15.09
CA LYS A 9 37.29 5.43 -13.96
C LYS A 9 37.49 4.01 -13.43
N LYS A 10 38.59 3.82 -12.68
CA LYS A 10 39.05 2.51 -12.18
C LYS A 10 37.98 1.73 -11.39
N MET A 11 37.06 2.42 -10.72
CA MET A 11 36.00 1.80 -9.90
C MET A 11 34.74 1.41 -10.68
N LEU A 12 34.54 1.91 -11.91
CA LEU A 12 33.35 1.58 -12.70
C LEU A 12 33.30 0.08 -13.03
N HIS A 13 34.43 -0.49 -13.43
CA HIS A 13 34.52 -1.90 -13.79
C HIS A 13 34.29 -2.85 -12.61
N PRO A 14 34.95 -2.67 -11.44
CA PRO A 14 34.61 -3.42 -10.22
C PRO A 14 33.14 -3.33 -9.83
N LYS A 15 32.53 -2.14 -9.87
CA LYS A 15 31.10 -1.97 -9.53
C LYS A 15 30.20 -2.76 -10.49
N LEU A 16 30.46 -2.73 -11.80
CA LEU A 16 29.70 -3.51 -12.78
C LEU A 16 29.88 -5.03 -12.58
N ILE A 17 31.11 -5.48 -12.27
CA ILE A 17 31.38 -6.89 -11.97
C ILE A 17 30.64 -7.33 -10.71
N ASP A 18 30.66 -6.54 -9.64
CA ASP A 18 29.93 -6.83 -8.41
C ASP A 18 28.45 -7.09 -8.70
N LYS A 19 27.78 -6.20 -9.44
CA LYS A 19 26.35 -6.39 -9.78
C LYS A 19 26.14 -7.60 -10.69
N ALA A 20 27.02 -7.84 -11.65
CA ALA A 20 26.94 -9.01 -12.52
C ALA A 20 27.14 -10.34 -11.74
N LEU A 21 28.03 -10.36 -10.74
CA LEU A 21 28.21 -11.51 -9.85
C LEU A 21 26.99 -11.73 -8.96
N LYS A 22 26.36 -10.66 -8.45
CA LYS A 22 25.10 -10.77 -7.70
C LYS A 22 23.97 -11.36 -8.55
N LEU A 23 23.82 -10.91 -9.79
CA LEU A 23 22.88 -11.50 -10.76
C LEU A 23 23.17 -12.98 -11.02
N LYS A 24 24.44 -13.32 -11.25
CA LYS A 24 24.87 -14.70 -11.47
C LYS A 24 24.56 -15.59 -10.26
N ASN A 25 24.80 -15.10 -9.04
CA ASN A 25 24.52 -15.87 -7.83
C ASN A 25 23.02 -16.13 -7.64
N ILE A 26 22.16 -15.17 -8.02
CA ILE A 26 20.71 -15.38 -8.03
C ILE A 26 20.36 -16.52 -9.00
N ASP A 27 20.90 -16.48 -10.23
CA ASP A 27 20.70 -17.51 -11.25
C ASP A 27 21.15 -18.91 -10.78
N GLU A 28 22.29 -18.99 -10.09
CA GLU A 28 22.85 -20.25 -9.57
C GLU A 28 22.12 -20.79 -8.32
N THR A 29 21.29 -19.99 -7.65
CA THR A 29 20.59 -20.37 -6.40
C THR A 29 19.11 -20.68 -6.58
N HIS A 30 18.58 -20.62 -7.82
CA HIS A 30 17.21 -21.02 -8.12
C HIS A 30 16.92 -22.45 -7.65
N LYS A 31 15.81 -22.63 -6.95
CA LYS A 31 15.37 -23.95 -6.54
C LYS A 31 14.79 -24.64 -7.76
N LYS A 32 15.44 -25.71 -8.24
CA LYS A 32 14.80 -26.67 -9.16
C LYS A 32 13.65 -27.39 -8.44
N GLU A 33 12.52 -26.74 -8.24
CA GLU A 33 11.32 -27.38 -7.71
C GLU A 33 10.35 -27.73 -8.85
N GLU A 34 10.30 -29.03 -9.18
CA GLU A 34 9.18 -29.64 -9.85
C GLU A 34 7.99 -29.74 -8.87
N SER A 35 7.26 -28.64 -8.64
CA SER A 35 6.05 -28.73 -7.84
C SER A 35 4.95 -29.47 -8.63
N GLN A 36 4.68 -30.74 -8.31
CA GLN A 36 3.49 -31.44 -8.79
C GLN A 36 2.26 -30.90 -8.06
N LEU A 37 1.70 -29.78 -8.54
CA LEU A 37 0.45 -29.24 -8.02
C LEU A 37 -0.74 -30.12 -8.47
N PRO A 38 -1.68 -30.48 -7.57
CA PRO A 38 -2.81 -31.32 -7.92
C PRO A 38 -3.75 -30.68 -8.97
N ASN A 39 -4.48 -31.51 -9.72
CA ASN A 39 -5.30 -31.10 -10.88
C ASN A 39 -6.57 -30.28 -10.54
N ARG A 40 -6.95 -30.18 -9.27
CA ARG A 40 -8.14 -29.41 -8.83
C ARG A 40 -7.77 -27.92 -8.79
N ASN A 41 -8.64 -27.02 -9.29
CA ASN A 41 -8.38 -25.58 -9.44
C ASN A 41 -7.21 -25.21 -10.39
N ARG A 42 -7.11 -25.90 -11.54
CA ARG A 42 -6.06 -25.74 -12.56
C ARG A 42 -5.67 -24.30 -12.93
N LYS A 43 -6.63 -23.36 -12.99
CA LYS A 43 -6.35 -21.94 -13.29
C LYS A 43 -5.60 -21.23 -12.16
N ILE A 44 -6.04 -21.45 -10.91
CA ILE A 44 -5.39 -20.90 -9.71
C ILE A 44 -3.99 -21.51 -9.57
N ASN A 45 -3.88 -22.84 -9.72
CA ASN A 45 -2.57 -23.51 -9.62
C ASN A 45 -1.60 -23.09 -10.73
N LYS A 46 -2.09 -22.74 -11.94
CA LYS A 46 -1.24 -22.17 -12.99
C LYS A 46 -0.73 -20.77 -12.62
N LEU A 47 -1.58 -19.93 -12.03
CA LEU A 47 -1.17 -18.60 -11.58
C LEU A 47 -0.17 -18.69 -10.42
N LYS A 48 -0.42 -19.56 -9.44
CA LYS A 48 0.54 -19.86 -8.37
C LYS A 48 1.87 -20.33 -8.91
N ARG A 49 1.86 -21.24 -9.90
CA ARG A 49 3.09 -21.66 -10.54
C ARG A 49 3.82 -20.48 -11.19
N LEU A 50 3.11 -19.55 -11.81
CA LEU A 50 3.70 -18.34 -12.36
C LEU A 50 4.25 -17.41 -11.28
N ILE A 51 3.52 -17.19 -10.18
CA ILE A 51 3.98 -16.38 -9.04
C ILE A 51 5.22 -17.02 -8.41
N ASN A 52 5.17 -18.33 -8.11
CA ASN A 52 6.32 -19.07 -7.58
C ASN A 52 7.52 -19.04 -8.54
N MET A 53 7.29 -19.07 -9.86
CA MET A 53 8.37 -18.90 -10.84
C MET A 53 8.94 -17.49 -10.79
N ILE A 54 8.11 -16.45 -10.70
CA ILE A 54 8.55 -15.05 -10.57
C ILE A 54 9.34 -14.85 -9.26
N ASP A 55 8.87 -15.43 -8.16
CA ASP A 55 9.50 -15.37 -6.84
C ASP A 55 10.82 -16.17 -6.81
N ASP A 56 10.84 -17.38 -7.37
CA ASP A 56 12.06 -18.19 -7.49
C ASP A 56 13.09 -17.49 -8.38
N GLU A 57 12.67 -16.93 -9.52
CA GLU A 57 13.50 -16.12 -10.42
C GLU A 57 14.01 -14.82 -9.77
N ASN A 58 13.50 -14.46 -8.58
CA ASN A 58 13.83 -13.22 -7.87
C ASN A 58 13.77 -12.01 -8.81
N VAL A 59 12.76 -11.96 -9.70
CA VAL A 59 12.71 -11.03 -10.83
C VAL A 59 12.89 -9.58 -10.39
N GLY A 60 12.34 -9.20 -9.23
CA GLY A 60 12.51 -7.87 -8.64
C GLY A 60 13.98 -7.53 -8.36
N LEU A 61 14.71 -8.40 -7.64
CA LEU A 61 16.13 -8.21 -7.35
C LEU A 61 16.97 -8.19 -8.63
N CYS A 62 16.66 -9.07 -9.59
CA CYS A 62 17.31 -9.09 -10.90
C CYS A 62 17.11 -7.75 -11.65
N GLN A 63 15.87 -7.24 -11.69
CA GLN A 63 15.55 -5.94 -12.27
C GLN A 63 16.28 -4.80 -11.55
N GLY A 64 16.39 -4.85 -10.23
CA GLY A 64 17.13 -3.87 -9.42
C GLY A 64 18.61 -3.82 -9.80
N TYR A 65 19.31 -4.95 -9.81
CA TYR A 65 20.73 -5.00 -10.18
C TYR A 65 20.98 -4.63 -11.64
N LEU A 66 20.11 -5.06 -12.56
CA LEU A 66 20.17 -4.62 -13.96
C LEU A 66 20.01 -3.10 -14.07
N THR A 67 19.09 -2.52 -13.32
CA THR A 67 18.87 -1.06 -13.30
C THR A 67 20.10 -0.35 -12.75
N GLN A 68 20.72 -0.82 -11.68
CA GLN A 68 21.98 -0.26 -11.16
C GLN A 68 23.10 -0.30 -12.20
N MET A 69 23.23 -1.38 -12.97
CA MET A 69 24.19 -1.45 -14.07
C MET A 69 23.88 -0.41 -15.15
N LYS A 70 22.61 -0.21 -15.51
CA LYS A 70 22.21 0.81 -16.49
C LYS A 70 22.48 2.23 -15.99
N VAL A 71 22.19 2.54 -14.72
CA VAL A 71 22.54 3.82 -14.06
C VAL A 71 24.06 4.06 -14.15
N LEU A 72 24.87 3.05 -13.81
CA LEU A 72 26.33 3.14 -13.93
C LEU A 72 26.77 3.39 -15.38
N ILE A 73 26.19 2.70 -16.36
CA ILE A 73 26.56 2.90 -17.76
C ILE A 73 26.13 4.31 -18.22
N TYR A 74 24.94 4.76 -17.85
CA TYR A 74 24.39 6.07 -18.18
C TYR A 74 25.28 7.22 -17.69
N HIS A 75 25.60 7.28 -16.40
CA HIS A 75 26.44 8.36 -15.84
C HIS A 75 27.90 8.34 -16.30
N ASN A 76 28.36 7.23 -16.87
CA ASN A 76 29.75 7.10 -17.29
C ASN A 76 29.92 7.13 -18.81
N LYS A 77 28.86 6.88 -19.57
CA LYS A 77 28.90 6.85 -21.03
C LYS A 77 27.57 7.29 -21.65
N ALA A 78 27.11 8.48 -21.26
CA ALA A 78 25.88 9.09 -21.78
C ALA A 78 25.81 9.14 -23.32
N SER A 79 26.96 9.19 -24.01
CA SER A 79 27.03 9.15 -25.48
C SER A 79 26.53 7.85 -26.12
N LEU A 80 26.26 6.78 -25.35
CA LEU A 80 25.61 5.57 -25.86
C LEU A 80 24.09 5.70 -25.96
N PHE A 81 23.55 6.80 -25.46
CA PHE A 81 22.13 7.00 -25.31
C PHE A 81 21.70 8.16 -26.22
N ASP A 82 20.86 7.84 -27.20
CA ASP A 82 20.39 8.83 -28.17
C ASP A 82 19.28 9.68 -27.54
N GLU A 83 19.44 11.00 -27.60
CA GLU A 83 18.45 11.96 -27.16
C GLU A 83 17.40 12.17 -28.27
N ARG A 84 16.11 12.13 -27.93
CA ARG A 84 15.07 12.44 -28.91
C ARG A 84 15.07 13.93 -29.24
N SER A 85 14.68 14.29 -30.46
CA SER A 85 14.67 15.70 -30.92
C SER A 85 13.49 16.51 -30.37
N GLU A 86 12.37 15.87 -30.09
CA GLU A 86 11.17 16.48 -29.54
C GLU A 86 11.41 16.92 -28.08
N LYS A 87 10.91 18.10 -27.73
CA LYS A 87 11.03 18.61 -26.36
C LYS A 87 10.09 17.87 -25.41
N TYR A 88 10.49 17.83 -24.16
CA TYR A 88 9.65 17.38 -23.06
C TYR A 88 8.37 18.20 -22.96
N HIS A 89 7.26 17.53 -22.62
CA HIS A 89 5.97 18.16 -22.36
C HIS A 89 5.53 17.95 -20.90
N PRO A 90 4.82 18.91 -20.28
CA PRO A 90 4.35 18.73 -18.91
C PRO A 90 3.49 17.48 -18.76
N LYS A 91 3.64 16.76 -17.63
CA LYS A 91 2.99 15.48 -17.31
C LYS A 91 3.43 14.26 -18.13
N GLU A 92 4.37 14.39 -19.07
CA GLU A 92 4.80 13.24 -19.88
C GLU A 92 5.31 12.06 -19.03
N LEU A 93 6.00 12.34 -17.91
CA LEU A 93 6.41 11.30 -16.95
C LEU A 93 5.24 10.81 -16.10
N LEU A 94 4.35 11.71 -15.64
CA LEU A 94 3.17 11.33 -14.86
C LEU A 94 2.21 10.42 -15.64
N ASP A 95 2.13 10.61 -16.95
CA ASP A 95 1.28 9.82 -17.83
C ASP A 95 1.91 8.45 -18.19
N ASP A 96 3.22 8.29 -18.02
CA ASP A 96 3.93 7.03 -18.20
C ASP A 96 3.70 6.07 -17.02
N VAL A 97 3.05 4.92 -17.31
CA VAL A 97 2.70 3.92 -16.29
C VAL A 97 3.95 3.37 -15.60
N ASP A 98 4.99 3.06 -16.36
CA ASP A 98 6.21 2.47 -15.81
C ASP A 98 6.96 3.45 -14.91
N PHE A 99 7.02 4.73 -15.27
CA PHE A 99 7.59 5.79 -14.45
C PHE A 99 6.90 5.83 -13.09
N ARG A 100 5.56 5.92 -13.09
CA ARG A 100 4.76 5.93 -11.86
C ARG A 100 5.01 4.70 -10.99
N MET A 101 5.04 3.51 -11.59
CA MET A 101 5.30 2.28 -10.83
C MET A 101 6.72 2.27 -10.26
N LYS A 102 7.73 2.61 -11.07
CA LYS A 102 9.13 2.58 -10.64
C LYS A 102 9.43 3.63 -9.56
N ILE A 103 8.87 4.83 -9.67
CA ILE A 103 9.12 5.89 -8.68
C ILE A 103 8.39 5.62 -7.36
N MET A 104 7.18 5.05 -7.38
CA MET A 104 6.50 4.60 -6.15
C MET A 104 7.19 3.37 -5.53
N GLN A 105 7.69 2.44 -6.35
CA GLN A 105 8.43 1.26 -5.87
C GLN A 105 9.79 1.63 -5.29
N PHE A 106 10.42 2.73 -5.75
CA PHE A 106 11.78 3.09 -5.38
C PHE A 106 11.99 3.25 -3.86
N ASP A 107 11.01 3.76 -3.11
CA ASP A 107 11.15 3.90 -1.65
C ASP A 107 11.27 2.53 -0.95
N TYR A 108 10.60 1.49 -1.47
CA TYR A 108 10.73 0.12 -1.00
C TYR A 108 12.02 -0.55 -1.50
N ASP A 109 12.47 -0.21 -2.70
CA ASP A 109 13.67 -0.82 -3.28
C ASP A 109 14.96 -0.06 -2.91
N ARG A 110 14.88 0.98 -2.07
CA ARG A 110 15.99 1.91 -1.81
C ARG A 110 17.24 1.22 -1.30
N TYR A 111 17.11 0.13 -0.54
CA TYR A 111 18.23 -0.70 -0.06
C TYR A 111 19.05 -1.32 -1.21
N LEU A 112 18.47 -1.48 -2.39
CA LEU A 112 19.22 -1.93 -3.57
C LEU A 112 20.11 -0.84 -4.13
N TYR A 113 19.82 0.43 -3.84
CA TYR A 113 20.47 1.60 -4.43
C TYR A 113 21.41 2.32 -3.46
N ASP A 114 21.86 1.68 -2.37
CA ASP A 114 22.82 2.28 -1.40
C ASP A 114 24.10 2.87 -2.04
N ASP A 115 24.50 2.36 -3.20
CA ASP A 115 25.66 2.85 -3.97
C ASP A 115 25.38 4.13 -4.78
N PHE A 116 24.14 4.62 -4.78
CA PHE A 116 23.61 5.69 -5.61
C PHE A 116 22.79 6.67 -4.76
N THR A 117 22.73 7.91 -5.21
CA THR A 117 21.76 8.88 -4.67
C THR A 117 20.38 8.64 -5.31
N PRO A 118 19.27 9.05 -4.66
CA PRO A 118 17.96 9.07 -5.31
C PRO A 118 17.97 9.85 -6.63
N GLU A 119 18.76 10.93 -6.70
CA GLU A 119 18.97 11.74 -7.90
C GLU A 119 19.62 10.93 -9.03
N ASP A 120 20.60 10.07 -8.71
CA ASP A 120 21.27 9.22 -9.70
C ASP A 120 20.29 8.23 -10.36
N PHE A 121 19.43 7.59 -9.55
CA PHE A 121 18.40 6.70 -10.07
C PHE A 121 17.40 7.46 -10.94
N LEU A 122 16.96 8.63 -10.47
CA LEU A 122 15.94 9.42 -11.14
C LEU A 122 16.43 10.02 -12.47
N ASP A 123 17.69 10.43 -12.57
CA ASP A 123 18.25 10.95 -13.83
C ASP A 123 18.19 9.89 -14.94
N TYR A 124 18.63 8.67 -14.61
CA TYR A 124 18.52 7.53 -15.51
C TYR A 124 17.06 7.19 -15.85
N LEU A 125 16.17 7.18 -14.84
CA LEU A 125 14.76 6.85 -15.05
C LEU A 125 14.07 7.88 -15.97
N ILE A 126 14.32 9.17 -15.76
CA ILE A 126 13.81 10.26 -16.61
C ILE A 126 14.28 10.03 -18.05
N PHE A 127 15.56 9.76 -18.25
CA PHE A 127 16.10 9.51 -19.58
C PHE A 127 15.51 8.24 -20.20
N GLU A 128 15.39 7.14 -19.46
CA GLU A 128 14.80 5.89 -19.97
C GLU A 128 13.37 6.11 -20.49
N LYS A 129 12.62 7.01 -19.86
CA LYS A 129 11.19 7.24 -20.18
C LYS A 129 10.95 8.33 -21.19
N THR A 130 11.81 9.34 -21.25
CA THR A 130 11.59 10.52 -22.10
C THR A 130 12.61 10.64 -23.22
N GLN A 131 13.75 9.94 -23.12
CA GLN A 131 14.94 10.17 -23.96
C GLN A 131 15.38 11.65 -23.97
N ARG A 132 15.12 12.37 -22.87
CA ARG A 132 15.55 13.73 -22.59
C ARG A 132 16.37 13.75 -21.30
N HIS A 133 17.26 14.72 -21.18
CA HIS A 133 18.10 14.88 -19.99
C HIS A 133 17.49 15.88 -19.01
N ALA A 134 17.55 15.56 -17.72
CA ALA A 134 17.24 16.54 -16.69
C ALA A 134 18.40 17.53 -16.56
N SER A 135 18.08 18.82 -16.59
CA SER A 135 19.02 19.91 -16.30
C SER A 135 19.19 20.17 -14.80
N PHE A 136 18.29 19.61 -13.98
CA PHE A 136 18.28 19.73 -12.53
C PHE A 136 17.45 18.60 -11.93
N ILE A 137 17.95 18.00 -10.85
CA ILE A 137 17.24 17.03 -10.02
C ILE A 137 17.60 17.31 -8.56
N LYS A 138 16.61 17.30 -7.67
CA LYS A 138 16.81 17.37 -6.22
C LYS A 138 15.73 16.58 -5.50
N SER A 139 16.13 15.75 -4.54
CA SER A 139 15.23 15.02 -3.66
C SER A 139 15.04 15.73 -2.31
N TYR A 140 13.86 15.54 -1.73
CA TYR A 140 13.48 16.00 -0.39
C TYR A 140 12.86 14.81 0.34
N ASP A 141 13.51 14.34 1.40
CA ASP A 141 13.08 13.17 2.17
C ASP A 141 12.43 13.62 3.48
N ALA A 142 11.16 13.27 3.70
CA ALA A 142 10.43 13.67 4.88
C ALA A 142 11.08 13.18 6.18
N ARG A 143 11.69 12.00 6.20
CA ARG A 143 12.36 11.44 7.39
C ARG A 143 13.68 12.16 7.70
N VAL A 144 14.28 12.82 6.73
CA VAL A 144 15.45 13.69 6.92
C VAL A 144 15.04 15.10 7.36
N LEU A 145 13.94 15.60 6.81
CA LEU A 145 13.51 16.99 7.00
C LEU A 145 12.67 17.20 8.26
N LEU A 146 11.91 16.18 8.68
CA LEU A 146 10.95 16.26 9.78
C LEU A 146 11.24 15.15 10.81
N PRO A 147 11.76 15.48 12.01
CA PRO A 147 12.03 14.48 13.05
C PRO A 147 10.80 13.66 13.46
N ASP A 148 9.60 14.26 13.36
CA ASP A 148 8.34 13.59 13.72
C ASP A 148 7.96 12.44 12.76
N ALA A 149 8.50 12.44 11.53
CA ALA A 149 8.13 11.46 10.50
C ALA A 149 8.51 10.02 10.88
N GLU A 150 9.73 9.81 11.39
CA GLU A 150 10.16 8.50 11.85
C GLU A 150 9.34 8.02 13.07
N ASN A 151 8.96 8.95 13.95
CA ASN A 151 8.21 8.63 15.17
C ASN A 151 6.81 8.09 14.85
N CYS A 152 6.07 8.74 13.95
CA CYS A 152 4.72 8.32 13.58
C CYS A 152 4.67 7.28 12.45
N GLY A 153 5.81 6.98 11.80
CA GLY A 153 5.93 5.98 10.72
C GLY A 153 5.85 6.58 9.31
N PHE A 154 5.50 7.86 9.19
CA PHE A 154 5.37 8.55 7.91
C PHE A 154 6.64 8.44 7.04
N SER A 155 6.46 8.10 5.76
CA SER A 155 7.49 8.14 4.73
C SER A 155 6.96 8.80 3.48
N GLY A 156 7.72 9.77 2.98
CA GLY A 156 7.43 10.47 1.74
C GLY A 156 8.69 11.12 1.18
N ILE A 157 8.84 11.07 -0.13
CA ILE A 157 9.96 11.69 -0.84
C ILE A 157 9.40 12.55 -1.97
N ALA A 158 9.93 13.75 -2.14
CA ALA A 158 9.61 14.63 -3.24
C ALA A 158 10.82 14.81 -4.15
N TYR A 159 10.60 14.76 -5.47
CA TYR A 159 11.64 14.88 -6.48
C TYR A 159 11.37 16.09 -7.36
N GLU A 160 12.10 17.19 -7.14
CA GLU A 160 12.06 18.35 -8.02
C GLU A 160 12.98 18.11 -9.23
N VAL A 161 12.43 18.23 -10.43
CA VAL A 161 13.14 18.00 -11.68
C VAL A 161 12.96 19.18 -12.62
N LYS A 162 13.94 19.41 -13.49
CA LYS A 162 13.83 20.37 -14.61
C LYS A 162 14.26 19.76 -15.92
N ILE A 163 13.33 19.59 -16.86
CA ILE A 163 13.58 19.04 -18.20
C ILE A 163 13.14 20.07 -19.22
N ASP A 164 14.02 20.44 -20.15
CA ASP A 164 13.74 21.42 -21.22
C ASP A 164 13.13 22.76 -20.77
N GLY A 165 13.42 23.18 -19.53
CA GLY A 165 12.88 24.41 -18.95
C GLY A 165 11.65 24.22 -18.07
N ILE A 166 10.95 23.09 -18.18
CA ILE A 166 9.76 22.75 -17.40
C ILE A 166 10.20 22.23 -16.03
N ARG A 167 9.59 22.75 -14.96
CA ARG A 167 9.85 22.31 -13.58
C ARG A 167 8.65 21.56 -13.03
N GLU A 168 8.91 20.36 -12.52
CA GLU A 168 7.89 19.49 -11.92
C GLU A 168 8.43 18.92 -10.62
N CYS A 169 7.53 18.59 -9.70
CA CYS A 169 7.86 17.93 -8.45
C CYS A 169 6.97 16.71 -8.28
N TYR A 170 7.58 15.54 -8.18
CA TYR A 170 6.89 14.27 -7.97
C TYR A 170 6.97 13.90 -6.49
N VAL A 171 5.85 13.96 -5.78
CA VAL A 171 5.77 13.61 -4.35
C VAL A 171 5.22 12.20 -4.21
N THR A 172 6.04 11.27 -3.76
CA THR A 172 5.67 9.87 -3.52
C THR A 172 5.45 9.64 -2.03
N PHE A 173 4.29 9.14 -1.65
CA PHE A 173 4.00 8.67 -0.29
C PHE A 173 4.02 7.15 -0.23
N LYS A 174 4.68 6.60 0.80
CA LYS A 174 4.79 5.16 1.02
C LYS A 174 3.47 4.58 1.55
N GLY A 175 3.14 3.36 1.13
CA GLY A 175 2.06 2.55 1.68
C GLY A 175 2.50 1.71 2.86
N THR A 176 1.60 0.87 3.37
CA THR A 176 1.84 -0.05 4.51
C THR A 176 2.59 -1.34 4.10
N GLU A 177 3.20 -1.39 2.91
CA GLU A 177 3.99 -2.55 2.54
C GLU A 177 5.27 -2.58 3.40
N ALA A 178 5.41 -3.67 4.14
CA ALA A 178 6.52 -3.83 5.04
C ALA A 178 7.74 -4.33 4.23
N ASP A 179 8.78 -3.52 4.15
CA ASP A 179 10.05 -3.91 3.56
C ASP A 179 11.01 -4.40 4.65
N MET A 180 11.74 -5.48 4.37
CA MET A 180 12.83 -5.89 5.24
C MET A 180 14.06 -5.07 4.85
N ASP A 181 14.51 -4.21 5.76
CA ASP A 181 15.75 -3.45 5.59
C ASP A 181 16.97 -4.39 5.47
N TYR A 182 17.34 -4.77 4.24
CA TYR A 182 18.46 -5.67 3.99
C TYR A 182 19.84 -5.02 4.21
N THR A 183 19.90 -3.71 4.48
CA THR A 183 21.14 -3.02 4.87
C THR A 183 21.56 -3.39 6.31
N GLU A 184 20.59 -3.79 7.15
CA GLU A 184 20.85 -4.33 8.47
C GLU A 184 21.24 -5.81 8.38
N ASN A 185 22.46 -6.13 8.79
CA ASN A 185 23.01 -7.48 8.73
C ASN A 185 22.32 -8.43 9.73
N SER A 186 21.81 -7.91 10.85
CA SER A 186 21.14 -8.71 11.86
C SER A 186 19.69 -9.00 11.50
N ARG A 187 19.38 -10.29 11.28
CA ARG A 187 18.00 -10.76 11.05
C ARG A 187 17.04 -10.33 12.16
N SER A 188 17.48 -10.31 13.42
CA SER A 188 16.61 -9.93 14.54
C SER A 188 16.25 -8.44 14.51
N LYS A 189 17.22 -7.58 14.20
CA LYS A 189 17.00 -6.13 14.07
C LYS A 189 16.15 -5.80 12.85
N ARG A 190 16.34 -6.50 11.73
CA ARG A 190 15.46 -6.40 10.55
C ARG A 190 14.01 -6.72 10.91
N LEU A 191 13.78 -7.84 11.60
CA LEU A 191 12.45 -8.23 12.04
C LEU A 191 11.85 -7.22 13.02
N GLU A 192 12.67 -6.67 13.93
CA GLU A 192 12.22 -5.64 14.86
C GLU A 192 11.77 -4.37 14.16
N LYS A 193 12.59 -3.82 13.25
CA LYS A 193 12.22 -2.64 12.44
C LYS A 193 10.95 -2.90 11.65
N PHE A 194 10.89 -4.04 10.95
CA PHE A 194 9.73 -4.46 10.17
C PHE A 194 8.44 -4.48 10.99
N LEU A 195 8.47 -5.08 12.19
CA LEU A 195 7.28 -5.18 13.05
C LEU A 195 6.87 -3.82 13.62
N LEU A 196 7.82 -2.97 13.99
CA LEU A 196 7.54 -1.64 14.55
C LEU A 196 7.03 -0.66 13.49
N GLU A 197 7.61 -0.67 12.29
CA GLU A 197 7.13 0.16 11.17
C GLU A 197 5.73 -0.29 10.74
N GLY A 198 5.52 -1.60 10.56
CA GLY A 198 4.20 -2.15 10.26
C GLY A 198 3.16 -1.80 11.34
N TYR A 199 3.53 -1.84 12.62
CA TYR A 199 2.62 -1.41 13.70
C TYR A 199 2.21 0.05 13.57
N LYS A 200 3.15 0.97 13.31
CA LYS A 200 2.87 2.41 13.17
C LYS A 200 1.91 2.69 12.01
N ASP A 201 2.13 2.04 10.87
CA ASP A 201 1.26 2.19 9.70
C ASP A 201 -0.13 1.61 9.94
N TRP A 202 -0.22 0.44 10.59
CA TRP A 202 -1.51 -0.13 10.95
C TRP A 202 -2.24 0.66 12.04
N ASN A 203 -1.51 1.25 12.98
CA ASN A 203 -2.08 2.16 13.98
C ASN A 203 -2.73 3.35 13.30
N TYR A 204 -2.05 3.95 12.32
CA TYR A 204 -2.64 5.01 11.50
C TYR A 204 -3.84 4.50 10.70
N ASN A 205 -3.72 3.39 9.96
CA ASN A 205 -4.84 2.84 9.18
C ASN A 205 -6.08 2.58 10.05
N VAL A 206 -5.91 2.05 11.27
CA VAL A 206 -7.03 1.83 12.19
C VAL A 206 -7.59 3.16 12.69
N ASN A 207 -6.78 4.03 13.27
CA ASN A 207 -7.30 5.24 13.89
C ASN A 207 -7.85 6.21 12.84
N ALA A 208 -7.08 6.49 11.78
CA ALA A 208 -7.45 7.45 10.74
C ALA A 208 -8.50 6.93 9.75
N ILE A 209 -8.26 5.75 9.16
CA ILE A 209 -9.06 5.27 8.03
C ILE A 209 -10.27 4.47 8.50
N LEU A 210 -10.06 3.52 9.41
CA LEU A 210 -11.13 2.66 9.93
C LEU A 210 -12.03 3.44 10.90
N VAL A 211 -11.48 4.16 11.88
CA VAL A 211 -12.27 4.84 12.94
C VAL A 211 -12.59 6.30 12.59
N GLY A 212 -11.68 7.00 11.90
CA GLY A 212 -11.86 8.42 11.56
C GLY A 212 -11.38 9.38 12.65
N LYS A 213 -10.38 8.98 13.44
CA LYS A 213 -9.70 9.79 14.46
C LYS A 213 -8.38 10.32 13.94
N SER A 214 -8.06 11.56 14.29
CA SER A 214 -6.74 12.16 14.12
C SER A 214 -6.10 12.39 15.49
N GLU A 215 -4.79 12.19 15.56
CA GLU A 215 -3.98 12.45 16.76
C GLU A 215 -3.02 13.60 16.48
N GLU A 216 -2.58 14.32 17.52
CA GLU A 216 -1.77 15.55 17.39
C GLU A 216 -0.48 15.37 16.56
N ASN A 217 0.08 14.15 16.49
CA ASN A 217 1.28 13.81 15.74
C ASN A 217 1.09 12.58 14.84
N ASP A 218 -0.11 12.39 14.29
CA ASP A 218 -0.34 11.31 13.32
C ASP A 218 0.38 11.55 11.97
N GLN A 219 0.39 10.52 11.12
CA GLN A 219 1.11 10.57 9.84
C GLN A 219 0.58 11.67 8.90
N LEU A 220 -0.71 12.02 8.95
CA LEU A 220 -1.29 13.05 8.08
C LEU A 220 -0.90 14.45 8.53
N VAL A 221 -0.82 14.70 9.84
CA VAL A 221 -0.27 15.97 10.36
C VAL A 221 1.16 16.17 9.86
N VAL A 222 2.00 15.12 9.91
CA VAL A 222 3.38 15.20 9.40
C VAL A 222 3.41 15.34 7.87
N ALA A 223 2.52 14.66 7.14
CA ALA A 223 2.40 14.82 5.70
C ALA A 223 2.06 16.27 5.29
N ARG A 224 1.16 16.94 6.02
CA ARG A 224 0.83 18.36 5.81
C ARG A 224 2.01 19.28 6.11
N LYS A 225 2.78 19.01 7.17
CA LYS A 225 4.04 19.73 7.46
C LYS A 225 5.04 19.57 6.30
N PHE A 226 5.16 18.37 5.75
CA PHE A 226 6.04 18.10 4.60
C PHE A 226 5.60 18.86 3.36
N MET A 227 4.31 18.83 3.03
CA MET A 227 3.78 19.59 1.89
C MET A 227 3.93 21.10 2.05
N SER A 228 3.75 21.61 3.26
CA SER A 228 3.98 23.04 3.56
C SER A 228 5.44 23.42 3.38
N TYR A 229 6.37 22.59 3.87
CA TYR A 229 7.80 22.77 3.62
C TYR A 229 8.12 22.78 2.12
N LEU A 230 7.56 21.85 1.34
CA LEU A 230 7.77 21.84 -0.12
C LEU A 230 7.23 23.10 -0.78
N ASN A 231 6.05 23.58 -0.40
CA ASN A 231 5.47 24.79 -0.96
C ASN A 231 6.34 26.05 -0.72
N GLU A 232 7.06 26.10 0.41
CA GLU A 232 7.99 27.20 0.72
C GLU A 232 9.34 27.09 0.00
N HIS A 233 9.78 25.88 -0.34
CA HIS A 233 11.13 25.62 -0.85
C HIS A 233 11.18 25.37 -2.36
N LEU A 234 10.06 24.97 -2.97
CA LEU A 234 9.93 24.84 -4.42
C LEU A 234 9.83 26.21 -5.08
N LYS A 235 10.24 26.29 -6.35
CA LYS A 235 10.11 27.53 -7.15
C LYS A 235 8.65 27.79 -7.51
N GLU A 236 8.25 29.07 -7.59
CA GLU A 236 6.86 29.54 -7.81
C GLU A 236 6.12 28.94 -9.04
N ASN A 237 6.83 28.39 -10.03
CA ASN A 237 6.25 27.78 -11.23
C ASN A 237 6.42 26.25 -11.30
N CYS A 238 6.75 25.59 -10.19
CA CYS A 238 6.91 24.14 -10.14
C CYS A 238 5.54 23.45 -10.10
N LEU A 239 5.29 22.52 -11.03
CA LEU A 239 4.06 21.72 -11.04
C LEU A 239 4.22 20.53 -10.08
N VAL A 240 3.42 20.49 -9.02
CA VAL A 240 3.51 19.43 -8.00
C VAL A 240 2.51 18.31 -8.30
N TYR A 241 2.98 17.07 -8.31
CA TYR A 241 2.19 15.88 -8.58
C TYR A 241 2.26 14.88 -7.42
N GLY A 242 1.10 14.36 -7.00
CA GLY A 242 1.00 13.39 -5.92
C GLY A 242 0.97 11.95 -6.45
N LEU A 243 1.78 11.07 -5.87
CA LEU A 243 1.88 9.65 -6.21
C LEU A 243 1.77 8.83 -4.93
N GLY A 244 0.95 7.78 -4.93
CA GLY A 244 0.80 6.97 -3.72
C GLY A 244 0.14 5.63 -3.97
N HIS A 245 0.54 4.64 -3.19
CA HIS A 245 -0.03 3.30 -3.18
C HIS A 245 -0.60 2.97 -1.79
N SER A 246 -1.73 2.28 -1.71
CA SER A 246 -2.33 1.88 -0.43
C SER A 246 -2.53 3.08 0.52
N LEU A 247 -1.91 3.08 1.70
CA LEU A 247 -1.85 4.21 2.62
C LEU A 247 -1.25 5.49 1.98
N GLY A 248 -0.25 5.36 1.11
CA GLY A 248 0.31 6.47 0.36
C GLY A 248 -0.73 7.15 -0.55
N GLY A 249 -1.62 6.35 -1.16
CA GLY A 249 -2.73 6.86 -1.95
C GLY A 249 -3.78 7.59 -1.10
N HIS A 250 -4.02 7.12 0.13
CA HIS A 250 -4.86 7.83 1.11
C HIS A 250 -4.32 9.23 1.39
N PHE A 251 -3.00 9.41 1.54
CA PHE A 251 -2.42 10.74 1.72
C PHE A 251 -2.63 11.63 0.51
N VAL A 252 -2.39 11.15 -0.72
CA VAL A 252 -2.65 11.94 -1.94
C VAL A 252 -4.09 12.43 -1.98
N GLN A 253 -5.07 11.54 -1.75
CA GLN A 253 -6.49 11.88 -1.79
C GLN A 253 -6.88 12.86 -0.67
N THR A 254 -6.42 12.62 0.56
CA THR A 254 -6.79 13.42 1.73
C THR A 254 -6.16 14.82 1.67
N LEU A 255 -4.88 14.91 1.32
CA LEU A 255 -4.17 16.18 1.12
C LEU A 255 -4.77 16.97 -0.05
N GLN A 256 -5.21 16.29 -1.11
CA GLN A 256 -5.91 16.95 -2.21
C GLN A 256 -7.24 17.55 -1.77
N LEU A 257 -8.07 16.77 -1.04
CA LEU A 257 -9.37 17.23 -0.58
C LEU A 257 -9.27 18.37 0.43
N THR A 258 -8.31 18.27 1.34
CA THR A 258 -8.15 19.25 2.42
C THR A 258 -7.47 20.50 1.92
N ASP A 259 -6.32 20.40 1.27
CA ASP A 259 -5.41 21.53 1.07
C ASP A 259 -5.09 21.83 -0.41
N ASP A 260 -5.60 21.05 -1.36
CA ASP A 260 -5.46 21.27 -2.81
C ASP A 260 -4.00 21.42 -3.29
N TYR A 261 -3.11 20.57 -2.76
CA TYR A 261 -1.66 20.68 -3.01
C TYR A 261 -1.23 20.28 -4.43
N PHE A 262 -1.95 19.40 -5.13
CA PHE A 262 -1.45 18.78 -6.37
C PHE A 262 -2.11 19.33 -7.62
N LYS A 263 -1.32 19.54 -8.68
CA LYS A 263 -1.84 19.85 -10.03
C LYS A 263 -2.37 18.65 -10.79
N ALA A 264 -1.96 17.45 -10.38
CA ALA A 264 -2.49 16.17 -10.77
C ALA A 264 -1.94 15.11 -9.81
N GLY A 265 -2.57 13.95 -9.78
CA GLY A 265 -2.07 12.87 -8.97
C GLY A 265 -2.51 11.52 -9.46
N TYR A 266 -1.78 10.51 -9.03
CA TYR A 266 -2.07 9.12 -9.35
C TYR A 266 -1.96 8.29 -8.08
N THR A 267 -2.99 7.48 -7.83
CA THR A 267 -2.99 6.53 -6.75
C THR A 267 -3.25 5.11 -7.27
N LEU A 268 -2.70 4.12 -6.57
CA LEU A 268 -2.85 2.72 -6.89
C LEU A 268 -3.32 1.92 -5.68
N ASN A 269 -4.40 1.16 -5.82
CA ASN A 269 -4.98 0.36 -4.74
C ASN A 269 -5.09 1.15 -3.43
N SER A 270 -5.54 2.39 -3.56
CA SER A 270 -5.47 3.40 -2.50
C SER A 270 -6.52 3.17 -1.43
N ALA A 271 -6.15 3.31 -0.16
CA ALA A 271 -7.12 3.35 0.93
C ALA A 271 -8.00 4.62 0.86
N PRO A 272 -9.26 4.58 1.34
CA PRO A 272 -10.17 5.71 1.23
C PRO A 272 -9.82 6.87 2.15
N VAL A 273 -10.42 8.03 1.88
CA VAL A 273 -10.48 9.17 2.81
C VAL A 273 -11.60 8.97 3.81
N ASN A 274 -11.36 9.15 5.11
CA ASN A 274 -12.41 9.12 6.13
C ASN A 274 -12.85 10.54 6.50
N LEU A 275 -14.13 10.86 6.27
CA LEU A 275 -14.67 12.21 6.47
C LEU A 275 -14.67 12.65 7.94
N LYS A 276 -14.74 11.73 8.91
CA LYS A 276 -14.60 12.08 10.34
C LYS A 276 -13.20 12.58 10.65
N GLN A 277 -12.17 11.97 10.06
CA GLN A 277 -10.79 12.42 10.20
C GLN A 277 -10.62 13.81 9.56
N VAL A 278 -11.16 14.00 8.35
CA VAL A 278 -11.12 15.30 7.64
C VAL A 278 -11.77 16.40 8.48
N GLN A 279 -12.92 16.13 9.09
CA GLN A 279 -13.60 17.11 9.95
C GLN A 279 -12.75 17.51 11.17
N GLN A 280 -12.01 16.57 11.77
CA GLN A 280 -11.14 16.89 12.91
C GLN A 280 -9.94 17.75 12.49
N ILE A 281 -9.37 17.50 11.31
CA ILE A 281 -8.14 18.17 10.84
C ILE A 281 -8.44 19.50 10.15
N LYS A 282 -9.58 19.60 9.47
CA LYS A 282 -10.02 20.79 8.73
C LYS A 282 -11.54 20.99 8.92
N PRO A 283 -11.99 21.34 10.13
CA PRO A 283 -13.42 21.48 10.45
C PRO A 283 -14.11 22.52 9.57
N ASP A 284 -13.40 23.60 9.24
CA ASP A 284 -13.91 24.70 8.41
C ASP A 284 -13.88 24.40 6.90
N LEU A 285 -13.53 23.17 6.48
CA LEU A 285 -13.57 22.78 5.07
C LEU A 285 -15.00 22.86 4.51
N PHE A 286 -15.99 22.57 5.35
CA PHE A 286 -17.41 22.62 5.01
C PHE A 286 -18.20 23.30 6.13
N ASP A 287 -19.35 23.88 5.78
CA ASP A 287 -20.31 24.33 6.79
C ASP A 287 -20.98 23.13 7.50
N GLU A 288 -21.63 23.39 8.64
CA GLU A 288 -22.29 22.36 9.46
C GLU A 288 -23.37 21.58 8.67
N THR A 289 -24.07 22.26 7.77
CA THR A 289 -25.14 21.63 6.95
C THR A 289 -24.55 20.63 5.96
N THR A 290 -23.46 21.00 5.32
CA THR A 290 -22.73 20.17 4.37
C THR A 290 -22.09 18.99 5.08
N TRP A 291 -21.47 19.19 6.26
CA TRP A 291 -20.95 18.09 7.07
C TRP A 291 -22.03 17.09 7.45
N LYS A 292 -23.17 17.57 7.96
CA LYS A 292 -24.29 16.72 8.32
C LYS A 292 -24.77 15.91 7.12
N LYS A 293 -24.93 16.56 5.96
CA LYS A 293 -25.39 15.89 4.74
C LYS A 293 -24.39 14.85 4.25
N LEU A 294 -23.09 15.15 4.29
CA LEU A 294 -22.03 14.21 3.94
C LEU A 294 -22.05 12.97 4.84
N PHE A 295 -22.20 13.14 6.16
CA PHE A 295 -22.30 12.02 7.08
C PHE A 295 -23.57 11.20 6.87
N GLU A 296 -24.73 11.81 6.64
CA GLU A 296 -25.95 11.10 6.29
C GLU A 296 -25.79 10.24 5.02
N LEU A 297 -25.21 10.82 3.96
CA LEU A 297 -24.99 10.11 2.69
C LEU A 297 -23.94 8.99 2.80
N THR A 298 -23.06 9.06 3.79
CA THR A 298 -21.95 8.11 3.95
C THR A 298 -22.12 7.15 5.13
N ASN A 299 -23.24 7.23 5.85
CA ASN A 299 -23.52 6.39 7.02
C ASN A 299 -23.78 4.92 6.67
N GLN A 300 -24.39 4.65 5.51
CA GLN A 300 -24.75 3.32 5.04
C GLN A 300 -24.09 3.09 3.68
N LYS A 301 -23.30 2.03 3.47
CA LYS A 301 -22.64 1.86 2.16
C LYS A 301 -22.73 0.47 1.53
N THR A 302 -23.48 0.47 0.42
CA THR A 302 -22.91 0.20 -0.90
C THR A 302 -22.97 1.51 -1.70
N VAL A 303 -21.83 2.10 -2.09
CA VAL A 303 -21.83 3.38 -2.84
C VAL A 303 -22.31 3.14 -4.26
N THR A 304 -23.52 3.58 -4.59
CA THR A 304 -24.02 3.60 -5.96
C THR A 304 -23.47 4.81 -6.72
N ASN A 305 -23.47 4.77 -8.06
CA ASN A 305 -23.08 5.91 -8.90
C ASN A 305 -23.92 7.17 -8.60
N ILE A 306 -25.18 7.01 -8.19
CA ILE A 306 -26.07 8.12 -7.81
C ILE A 306 -25.55 8.78 -6.52
N LEU A 307 -25.29 7.97 -5.49
CA LEU A 307 -24.77 8.45 -4.20
C LEU A 307 -23.42 9.17 -4.38
N ASN A 308 -22.56 8.63 -5.23
CA ASN A 308 -21.27 9.25 -5.55
C ASN A 308 -21.43 10.64 -6.19
N ARG A 309 -22.39 10.80 -7.11
CA ARG A 309 -22.67 12.10 -7.74
C ARG A 309 -23.16 13.13 -6.73
N GLU A 310 -23.97 12.72 -5.76
CA GLU A 310 -24.43 13.61 -4.69
C GLU A 310 -23.28 14.03 -3.78
N ILE A 311 -22.41 13.09 -3.37
CA ILE A 311 -21.22 13.38 -2.58
C ILE A 311 -20.31 14.37 -3.31
N LYS A 312 -20.02 14.14 -4.60
CA LYS A 312 -19.16 15.03 -5.41
C LYS A 312 -19.66 16.47 -5.46
N ARG A 313 -20.98 16.70 -5.47
CA ARG A 313 -21.59 18.05 -5.45
C ARG A 313 -21.42 18.79 -4.14
N LEU A 314 -21.16 18.07 -3.04
CA LEU A 314 -20.95 18.64 -1.71
C LEU A 314 -19.46 18.91 -1.43
N LEU A 315 -18.55 18.37 -2.24
CA LEU A 315 -17.12 18.65 -2.12
C LEU A 315 -16.80 20.09 -2.57
N PRO A 316 -15.66 20.68 -2.17
CA PRO A 316 -15.33 22.07 -2.48
C PRO A 316 -15.23 22.32 -3.99
N ARG A 317 -14.78 21.29 -4.72
CA ARG A 317 -14.76 21.22 -6.18
C ARG A 317 -14.69 19.75 -6.62
N GLU A 318 -14.82 19.52 -7.92
CA GLU A 318 -14.41 18.24 -8.51
C GLU A 318 -12.88 18.17 -8.62
N TYR A 319 -12.34 16.95 -8.57
CA TYR A 319 -10.89 16.65 -8.64
C TYR A 319 -10.54 15.73 -9.82
N PRO A 320 -10.93 16.05 -11.07
CA PRO A 320 -10.70 15.17 -12.22
C PRO A 320 -9.23 14.87 -12.51
N GLU A 321 -8.31 15.69 -12.00
CA GLU A 321 -6.86 15.55 -12.13
C GLU A 321 -6.24 14.48 -11.20
N ILE A 322 -6.99 13.99 -10.21
CA ILE A 322 -6.57 12.84 -9.40
C ILE A 322 -7.14 11.56 -10.01
N ILE A 323 -6.26 10.63 -10.33
CA ILE A 323 -6.61 9.32 -10.88
C ILE A 323 -6.36 8.26 -9.82
N ASN A 324 -7.40 7.60 -9.35
CA ASN A 324 -7.31 6.44 -8.46
C ASN A 324 -7.49 5.17 -9.30
N GLN A 325 -6.41 4.47 -9.57
CA GLN A 325 -6.45 3.15 -10.16
C GLN A 325 -6.55 2.07 -9.08
N SER A 326 -7.43 1.09 -9.28
CA SER A 326 -7.51 -0.05 -8.37
C SER A 326 -7.87 -1.31 -9.12
N PHE A 327 -7.58 -2.46 -8.52
CA PHE A 327 -8.33 -3.66 -8.86
C PHE A 327 -9.68 -3.63 -8.17
N GLU A 328 -10.72 -4.04 -8.89
CA GLU A 328 -12.08 -4.17 -8.36
C GLU A 328 -12.14 -5.01 -7.08
N GLN A 329 -11.21 -5.95 -6.93
CA GLN A 329 -11.20 -6.89 -5.81
C GLN A 329 -9.95 -6.72 -4.94
N ASP A 330 -9.30 -5.54 -4.97
CA ASP A 330 -8.20 -5.25 -4.04
C ASP A 330 -8.65 -5.29 -2.57
N LEU A 331 -7.76 -5.69 -1.66
CA LEU A 331 -8.08 -5.76 -0.22
C LEU A 331 -8.53 -4.41 0.36
N THR A 332 -8.09 -3.29 -0.22
CA THR A 332 -8.52 -1.96 0.24
C THR A 332 -9.96 -1.62 -0.09
N GLN A 333 -10.61 -2.37 -0.99
CA GLN A 333 -12.03 -2.16 -1.31
C GLN A 333 -12.92 -2.38 -0.09
N VAL A 334 -12.54 -3.27 0.83
CA VAL A 334 -13.26 -3.44 2.10
C VAL A 334 -13.30 -2.13 2.89
N PHE A 335 -12.23 -1.32 2.85
CA PHE A 335 -12.24 -0.05 3.56
C PHE A 335 -13.20 0.97 2.96
N TYR A 336 -13.50 0.91 1.65
CA TYR A 336 -14.49 1.78 1.01
C TYR A 336 -15.95 1.45 1.38
N GLU A 337 -16.17 0.32 2.04
CA GLU A 337 -17.48 -0.10 2.53
C GLU A 337 -17.73 0.33 3.98
N ILE A 338 -16.70 0.86 4.65
CA ILE A 338 -16.82 1.40 5.99
C ILE A 338 -17.58 2.74 5.95
N PRO A 339 -18.46 3.01 6.92
CA PRO A 339 -19.12 4.31 7.03
C PRO A 339 -18.15 5.51 6.97
N TYR A 340 -18.61 6.60 6.38
CA TYR A 340 -17.90 7.89 6.28
C TYR A 340 -16.66 7.90 5.38
N THR A 341 -16.37 6.80 4.68
CA THR A 341 -15.25 6.73 3.75
C THR A 341 -15.63 7.16 2.34
N ILE A 342 -14.75 7.85 1.62
CA ILE A 342 -14.95 8.27 0.21
C ILE A 342 -13.65 8.13 -0.59
N TRP A 343 -13.74 8.17 -1.92
CA TRP A 343 -12.58 8.45 -2.79
C TRP A 343 -12.63 9.88 -3.31
N VAL A 344 -11.47 10.41 -3.69
CA VAL A 344 -11.32 11.76 -4.24
C VAL A 344 -10.73 11.68 -5.63
N GLY A 345 -11.47 12.14 -6.64
CA GLY A 345 -11.05 12.14 -8.05
C GLY A 345 -11.71 11.06 -8.92
N GLN A 346 -11.04 10.68 -10.01
CA GLN A 346 -11.53 9.66 -10.95
C GLN A 346 -11.15 8.25 -10.48
N LYS A 347 -12.11 7.35 -10.33
CA LYS A 347 -11.84 5.94 -10.01
C LYS A 347 -11.82 5.11 -11.30
N LEU A 348 -10.71 4.40 -11.52
CA LEU A 348 -10.47 3.53 -12.67
C LEU A 348 -10.20 2.11 -12.16
N GLU A 349 -11.06 1.16 -12.52
CA GLU A 349 -11.01 -0.19 -12.00
C GLU A 349 -10.61 -1.22 -13.06
N TYR A 350 -9.65 -2.07 -12.71
CA TYR A 350 -9.29 -3.24 -13.50
C TYR A 350 -10.14 -4.44 -13.09
N ASN A 351 -10.86 -5.01 -14.06
CA ASN A 351 -11.58 -6.26 -13.91
C ASN A 351 -10.96 -7.33 -14.84
N LEU A 352 -10.67 -8.50 -14.28
CA LEU A 352 -10.23 -9.66 -15.03
C LEU A 352 -11.42 -10.59 -15.25
N ASN A 353 -12.15 -10.42 -16.38
CA ASN A 353 -13.36 -11.19 -16.72
C ASN A 353 -13.22 -12.72 -16.61
N ASN A 354 -12.00 -13.24 -16.75
CA ASN A 354 -11.67 -14.68 -16.70
C ASN A 354 -11.28 -15.17 -15.30
N TRP A 355 -11.29 -14.30 -14.30
CA TRP A 355 -10.89 -14.58 -12.93
C TRP A 355 -11.88 -13.95 -11.94
N LYS A 356 -12.53 -14.80 -11.15
CA LYS A 356 -13.32 -14.37 -10.00
C LYS A 356 -12.38 -14.40 -8.80
N TYR A 357 -11.95 -13.23 -8.34
CA TYR A 357 -11.23 -13.07 -7.09
C TYR A 357 -12.24 -13.22 -5.93
N PRO A 358 -11.82 -13.85 -4.82
CA PRO A 358 -12.79 -14.42 -3.87
C PRO A 358 -13.45 -13.37 -2.94
N PHE A 359 -12.88 -12.18 -2.79
CA PHE A 359 -13.40 -11.08 -1.96
C PHE A 359 -14.57 -10.29 -2.59
N LYS A 360 -15.41 -10.91 -3.44
CA LYS A 360 -16.54 -10.22 -4.09
C LYS A 360 -17.71 -9.92 -3.16
N GLN A 361 -17.59 -10.28 -1.90
CA GLN A 361 -18.66 -10.20 -0.93
C GLN A 361 -18.50 -8.90 -0.14
N HIS A 362 -19.45 -7.99 -0.34
CA HIS A 362 -19.51 -6.75 0.42
C HIS A 362 -19.70 -7.08 1.91
N LEU A 363 -18.90 -6.48 2.77
CA LEU A 363 -18.97 -6.62 4.24
C LEU A 363 -20.40 -6.35 4.73
N ALA A 364 -21.04 -5.31 4.20
CA ALA A 364 -22.41 -4.92 4.50
C ALA A 364 -23.49 -5.92 4.04
N SER A 365 -23.14 -6.91 3.19
CA SER A 365 -24.05 -8.00 2.85
C SER A 365 -24.15 -9.08 3.94
N TYR A 366 -23.22 -9.07 4.89
CA TYR A 366 -23.09 -10.08 5.93
C TYR A 366 -23.20 -9.50 7.34
N LEU A 367 -22.70 -8.28 7.53
CA LEU A 367 -22.70 -7.60 8.82
C LEU A 367 -23.65 -6.42 8.79
N SER A 368 -24.43 -6.28 9.86
CA SER A 368 -25.19 -5.08 10.16
C SER A 368 -24.28 -3.90 10.53
N GLU A 369 -24.86 -2.69 10.54
CA GLU A 369 -24.14 -1.47 10.91
C GLU A 369 -23.53 -1.56 12.32
N GLU A 370 -24.30 -2.07 13.30
CA GLU A 370 -23.84 -2.24 14.68
C GLU A 370 -22.66 -3.20 14.80
N GLU A 371 -22.63 -4.23 13.95
CA GLU A 371 -21.56 -5.23 13.90
C GLU A 371 -20.29 -4.67 13.25
N ILE A 372 -20.42 -3.85 12.21
CA ILE A 372 -19.30 -3.11 11.61
C ILE A 372 -18.70 -2.14 12.64
N HIS A 373 -19.53 -1.38 13.37
CA HIS A 373 -19.05 -0.50 14.44
C HIS A 373 -18.36 -1.28 15.57
N SER A 374 -18.89 -2.46 15.93
CA SER A 374 -18.27 -3.33 16.93
C SER A 374 -16.91 -3.84 16.47
N TYR A 375 -16.75 -4.17 15.19
CA TYR A 375 -15.46 -4.52 14.58
C TYR A 375 -14.49 -3.34 14.62
N GLN A 376 -14.92 -2.14 14.21
CA GLN A 376 -14.10 -0.92 14.29
C GLN A 376 -13.60 -0.68 15.72
N HIS A 377 -14.50 -0.80 16.71
CA HIS A 377 -14.17 -0.62 18.11
C HIS A 377 -13.22 -1.70 18.65
N PHE A 378 -13.32 -2.95 18.17
CA PHE A 378 -12.36 -4.00 18.54
C PHE A 378 -10.93 -3.63 18.11
N PHE A 379 -10.74 -3.17 16.87
CA PHE A 379 -9.42 -2.77 16.38
C PHE A 379 -8.92 -1.51 17.08
N GLU A 380 -9.79 -0.53 17.29
CA GLU A 380 -9.46 0.66 18.09
C GLU A 380 -8.93 0.26 19.49
N GLN A 381 -9.65 -0.60 20.21
CA GLN A 381 -9.23 -1.07 21.52
C GLN A 381 -7.91 -1.86 21.48
N LEU A 382 -7.68 -2.65 20.43
CA LEU A 382 -6.40 -3.34 20.24
C LEU A 382 -5.27 -2.32 20.15
N PHE A 383 -5.39 -1.32 19.28
CA PHE A 383 -4.32 -0.35 19.07
C PHE A 383 -4.08 0.57 20.28
N VAL A 384 -5.14 0.94 21.01
CA VAL A 384 -5.03 1.58 22.33
C VAL A 384 -4.29 0.68 23.33
N TYR A 385 -4.56 -0.63 23.35
CA TYR A 385 -3.86 -1.58 24.22
C TYR A 385 -2.37 -1.75 23.84
N LEU A 386 -2.02 -1.48 22.58
CA LEU A 386 -0.66 -1.62 22.07
C LEU A 386 0.18 -0.33 22.22
N GLN A 387 -0.43 0.82 22.53
CA GLN A 387 0.21 2.15 22.50
C GLN A 387 1.53 2.25 23.29
N ASP A 388 1.65 1.51 24.40
CA ASP A 388 2.82 1.52 25.29
C ASP A 388 3.89 0.48 24.89
N SER A 389 3.71 -0.21 23.76
CA SER A 389 4.62 -1.26 23.27
C SER A 389 5.76 -0.66 22.47
N ASN A 390 6.92 -0.49 23.11
CA ASN A 390 8.09 0.15 22.51
C ASN A 390 9.06 -0.82 21.80
N THR A 391 8.81 -2.12 21.88
CA THR A 391 9.65 -3.16 21.27
C THR A 391 8.79 -4.20 20.56
N SER A 392 9.34 -4.85 19.54
CA SER A 392 8.66 -5.94 18.82
C SER A 392 8.20 -7.08 19.75
N THR A 393 8.99 -7.40 20.78
CA THR A 393 8.64 -8.44 21.77
C THR A 393 7.46 -8.02 22.64
N GLN A 394 7.45 -6.76 23.10
CA GLN A 394 6.30 -6.22 23.86
C GLN A 394 5.05 -6.20 22.98
N LEU A 395 5.16 -5.71 21.74
CA LEU A 395 4.06 -5.66 20.78
C LEU A 395 3.43 -7.04 20.60
N MET A 396 4.24 -8.06 20.27
CA MET A 396 3.75 -9.43 20.10
C MET A 396 3.10 -9.99 21.37
N ARG A 397 3.72 -9.78 22.54
CA ARG A 397 3.17 -10.24 23.82
C ARG A 397 1.85 -9.55 24.15
N SER A 398 1.75 -8.25 23.93
CA SER A 398 0.56 -7.44 24.18
C SER A 398 -0.57 -7.82 23.23
N THR A 399 -0.28 -8.01 21.94
CA THR A 399 -1.26 -8.50 20.95
C THR A 399 -1.82 -9.86 21.36
N LEU A 400 -0.96 -10.82 21.71
CA LEU A 400 -1.41 -12.14 22.18
C LEU A 400 -2.21 -12.06 23.48
N GLY A 401 -1.82 -11.17 24.40
CA GLY A 401 -2.55 -10.92 25.63
C GLY A 401 -3.95 -10.36 25.38
N PHE A 402 -4.07 -9.37 24.51
CA PHE A 402 -5.34 -8.75 24.12
C PHE A 402 -6.27 -9.77 23.44
N LEU A 403 -5.77 -10.46 22.41
CA LEU A 403 -6.53 -11.50 21.71
C LEU A 403 -6.98 -12.58 22.69
N GLY A 404 -6.10 -12.99 23.61
CA GLY A 404 -6.44 -13.97 24.62
C GLY A 404 -7.52 -13.53 25.59
N ALA A 405 -7.53 -12.25 25.98
CA ALA A 405 -8.59 -11.69 26.82
C ALA A 405 -9.93 -11.62 26.07
N ARG A 406 -9.92 -11.24 24.79
CA ARG A 406 -11.13 -11.14 23.96
C ARG A 406 -11.73 -12.50 23.63
N VAL A 407 -10.90 -13.51 23.36
CA VAL A 407 -11.37 -14.90 23.17
C VAL A 407 -12.05 -15.45 24.42
N LYS A 408 -11.54 -15.15 25.63
CA LYS A 408 -12.20 -15.56 26.88
C LYS A 408 -13.58 -14.92 27.05
N ILE A 409 -13.72 -13.64 26.69
CA ILE A 409 -15.02 -12.96 26.72
C ILE A 409 -15.96 -13.62 25.71
N LEU A 410 -15.49 -13.86 24.48
CA LEU A 410 -16.26 -14.56 23.46
C LEU A 410 -16.73 -15.93 23.95
N GLN A 411 -15.86 -16.74 24.55
CA GLN A 411 -16.22 -18.06 25.08
C GLN A 411 -17.25 -17.99 26.22
N ALA A 412 -17.14 -16.99 27.10
CA ALA A 412 -18.10 -16.82 28.20
C ALA A 412 -19.48 -16.36 27.72
N ASP A 413 -19.52 -15.65 26.59
CA ASP A 413 -20.73 -15.01 26.06
C ASP A 413 -21.30 -15.68 24.81
N ILE A 414 -20.66 -16.73 24.28
CA ILE A 414 -21.06 -17.37 23.01
C ILE A 414 -22.49 -17.94 23.06
N ASP A 415 -22.97 -18.32 24.25
CA ASP A 415 -24.34 -18.80 24.46
C ASP A 415 -25.39 -17.68 24.35
N LYS A 416 -24.98 -16.40 24.37
CA LYS A 416 -25.89 -15.27 24.16
C LYS A 416 -26.24 -15.19 22.67
N PRO A 417 -27.53 -15.11 22.30
CA PRO A 417 -27.95 -15.09 20.90
C PRO A 417 -27.27 -14.01 20.04
N ILE A 418 -27.10 -12.81 20.59
CA ILE A 418 -26.48 -11.67 19.86
C ILE A 418 -24.99 -11.94 19.58
N THR A 419 -24.26 -12.47 20.56
CA THR A 419 -22.82 -12.76 20.42
C THR A 419 -22.58 -13.93 19.47
N SER A 420 -23.40 -14.98 19.57
CA SER A 420 -23.42 -16.11 18.66
C SER A 420 -23.66 -15.65 17.21
N GLN A 421 -24.72 -14.87 16.99
CA GLN A 421 -25.08 -14.33 15.68
C GLN A 421 -23.91 -13.54 15.07
N PHE A 422 -23.36 -12.57 15.81
CA PHE A 422 -22.22 -11.77 15.33
C PHE A 422 -21.01 -12.63 14.97
N PHE A 423 -20.66 -13.60 15.80
CA PHE A 423 -19.54 -14.49 15.52
C PHE A 423 -19.77 -15.31 14.24
N TYR A 424 -20.98 -15.84 14.03
CA TYR A 424 -21.31 -16.61 12.84
C TYR A 424 -21.41 -15.75 11.59
N ASP A 425 -21.97 -14.55 11.67
CA ASP A 425 -22.07 -13.63 10.53
C ASP A 425 -20.68 -13.18 10.07
N TYR A 426 -19.80 -12.82 11.01
CA TYR A 426 -18.40 -12.55 10.71
C TYR A 426 -17.66 -13.78 10.16
N SER A 427 -17.89 -14.95 10.76
CA SER A 427 -17.27 -16.21 10.31
C SER A 427 -17.75 -16.65 8.92
N ASN A 428 -19.02 -16.38 8.60
CA ASN A 428 -19.59 -16.62 7.28
C ASN A 428 -19.02 -15.64 6.26
N TYR A 429 -18.87 -14.36 6.61
CA TYR A 429 -18.23 -13.37 5.75
C TYR A 429 -16.80 -13.79 5.36
N ILE A 430 -15.95 -14.15 6.33
CA ILE A 430 -14.56 -14.56 6.05
C ILE A 430 -14.50 -15.88 5.26
N TYR A 431 -15.43 -16.81 5.48
CA TYR A 431 -15.56 -18.04 4.69
C TYR A 431 -15.99 -17.77 3.23
N GLU A 432 -17.06 -17.00 3.03
CA GLU A 432 -17.55 -16.64 1.68
C GLU A 432 -16.57 -15.75 0.92
N SER A 433 -15.75 -14.98 1.64
CA SER A 433 -14.59 -14.26 1.09
C SER A 433 -13.43 -15.20 0.70
N GLY A 434 -13.50 -16.48 1.05
CA GLY A 434 -12.50 -17.51 0.74
C GLY A 434 -11.28 -17.51 1.65
N ILE A 435 -11.30 -16.79 2.78
CA ILE A 435 -10.18 -16.73 3.75
C ILE A 435 -10.05 -18.08 4.46
N PHE A 436 -11.17 -18.77 4.67
CA PHE A 436 -11.23 -20.12 5.21
C PHE A 436 -11.81 -21.08 4.17
N LEU A 437 -11.26 -22.29 4.09
CA LEU A 437 -11.71 -23.34 3.17
C LEU A 437 -12.93 -24.10 3.70
N ASP A 438 -13.04 -24.19 5.03
CA ASP A 438 -14.13 -24.89 5.70
C ASP A 438 -15.18 -23.88 6.17
N ARG A 439 -16.45 -24.22 5.97
CA ARG A 439 -17.57 -23.42 6.45
C ARG A 439 -17.58 -23.44 7.99
N PRO A 440 -17.84 -22.31 8.67
CA PRO A 440 -18.05 -22.32 10.12
C PRO A 440 -19.23 -23.25 10.46
N GLN A 441 -19.03 -24.08 11.49
CA GLN A 441 -20.06 -24.97 12.03
C GLN A 441 -20.64 -24.34 13.29
N GLU A 442 -21.95 -24.44 13.48
CA GLU A 442 -22.58 -24.09 14.75
C GLU A 442 -22.05 -25.01 15.84
N ILE A 443 -21.54 -24.45 16.95
CA ILE A 443 -21.10 -25.19 18.13
C ILE A 443 -22.33 -25.88 18.72
N THR A 444 -22.35 -27.21 18.70
CA THR A 444 -23.32 -28.00 19.45
C THR A 444 -22.82 -28.23 20.88
N GLU A 445 -23.76 -28.43 21.83
CA GLU A 445 -23.55 -28.45 23.30
C GLU A 445 -22.46 -29.42 23.85
N ASP A 446 -21.90 -30.31 23.02
CA ASP A 446 -21.10 -31.47 23.46
C ASP A 446 -19.58 -31.21 23.63
N LEU A 447 -19.13 -29.95 23.60
CA LEU A 447 -17.70 -29.57 23.70
C LEU A 447 -17.24 -29.14 25.12
N ASN A 448 -18.15 -29.10 26.09
CA ASN A 448 -17.97 -28.50 27.42
C ASN A 448 -17.04 -29.24 28.41
N THR A 449 -16.35 -30.33 28.04
CA THR A 449 -15.70 -31.22 29.03
C THR A 449 -14.16 -31.29 29.01
N SER A 450 -13.42 -30.35 28.38
CA SER A 450 -11.94 -30.43 28.40
C SER A 450 -11.21 -29.13 28.76
N GLN A 451 -10.45 -29.16 29.87
CA GLN A 451 -9.44 -28.16 30.20
C GLN A 451 -8.25 -28.30 29.23
N LEU A 452 -8.24 -27.51 28.16
CA LEU A 452 -7.14 -27.40 27.20
C LEU A 452 -6.76 -25.93 27.02
N THR A 453 -5.48 -25.68 26.72
CA THR A 453 -4.96 -24.34 26.42
C THR A 453 -5.80 -23.64 25.34
N MET A 454 -6.10 -22.35 25.51
CA MET A 454 -6.99 -21.52 24.66
C MET A 454 -6.87 -21.76 23.14
N TRP A 455 -5.66 -21.81 22.58
CA TRP A 455 -5.46 -22.07 21.14
C TRP A 455 -5.79 -23.50 20.67
N LYS A 456 -5.72 -24.47 21.58
CA LYS A 456 -6.14 -25.85 21.32
C LYS A 456 -7.64 -26.04 21.54
N SER A 457 -8.26 -25.25 22.42
CA SER A 457 -9.71 -25.23 22.64
C SER A 457 -10.41 -24.53 21.47
N SER A 458 -9.99 -23.33 21.07
CA SER A 458 -10.57 -22.62 19.92
C SER A 458 -10.45 -23.38 18.59
N ARG A 459 -9.34 -24.09 18.37
CA ARG A 459 -9.15 -24.96 17.18
C ARG A 459 -9.93 -26.29 17.23
N ARG A 460 -10.47 -26.67 18.39
CA ARG A 460 -11.35 -27.83 18.56
C ARG A 460 -12.82 -27.42 18.54
N GLU A 461 -13.15 -26.30 19.19
CA GLU A 461 -14.47 -25.66 19.21
C GLU A 461 -14.83 -25.09 17.83
N TRP A 462 -13.86 -24.49 17.14
CA TRP A 462 -14.01 -23.91 15.81
C TRP A 462 -13.00 -24.51 14.83
N PRO A 463 -13.23 -25.75 14.35
CA PRO A 463 -12.30 -26.46 13.49
C PRO A 463 -12.00 -25.71 12.18
N PHE A 464 -12.95 -24.89 11.70
CA PHE A 464 -12.78 -24.08 10.49
C PHE A 464 -11.59 -23.11 10.58
N LEU A 465 -11.17 -22.68 11.78
CA LEU A 465 -9.97 -21.82 11.94
C LEU A 465 -8.66 -22.50 11.50
N LYS A 466 -8.64 -23.83 11.37
CA LYS A 466 -7.49 -24.58 10.79
C LYS A 466 -7.46 -24.53 9.27
N SER A 467 -8.57 -24.16 8.65
CA SER A 467 -8.76 -24.20 7.21
C SER A 467 -8.31 -22.91 6.52
N LEU A 468 -7.46 -22.12 7.18
CA LEU A 468 -6.95 -20.85 6.66
C LEU A 468 -6.36 -21.06 5.27
N ASN A 469 -6.88 -20.32 4.31
CA ASN A 469 -6.52 -20.42 2.91
C ASN A 469 -5.31 -19.53 2.61
N MET A 470 -4.12 -19.99 3.03
CA MET A 470 -2.86 -19.25 2.83
C MET A 470 -2.65 -18.87 1.36
N ASP A 471 -3.01 -19.77 0.46
CA ASP A 471 -2.94 -19.55 -0.99
C ASP A 471 -3.75 -18.35 -1.48
N MET A 472 -4.91 -18.11 -0.86
CA MET A 472 -5.75 -16.96 -1.18
C MET A 472 -5.17 -15.69 -0.57
N LEU A 473 -4.68 -15.75 0.67
CA LEU A 473 -4.05 -14.61 1.35
C LEU A 473 -2.83 -14.12 0.57
N ASP A 474 -1.93 -15.02 0.17
CA ASP A 474 -0.74 -14.69 -0.63
C ASP A 474 -1.13 -14.03 -1.95
N LEU A 475 -2.16 -14.57 -2.61
CA LEU A 475 -2.67 -13.99 -3.85
C LEU A 475 -3.26 -12.60 -3.61
N SER A 476 -3.99 -12.40 -2.50
CA SER A 476 -4.61 -11.12 -2.18
C SER A 476 -3.57 -10.02 -1.96
N VAL A 477 -2.49 -10.35 -1.27
CA VAL A 477 -1.33 -9.46 -1.06
C VAL A 477 -0.65 -9.19 -2.39
N TYR A 478 -0.41 -10.20 -3.22
CA TYR A 478 0.23 -10.03 -4.52
C TYR A 478 -0.52 -9.05 -5.44
N PHE A 479 -1.86 -9.10 -5.44
CA PHE A 479 -2.66 -8.13 -6.22
C PHE A 479 -2.73 -6.74 -5.60
N HIS A 480 -2.43 -6.61 -4.32
CA HIS A 480 -2.38 -5.34 -3.64
C HIS A 480 -1.07 -4.61 -3.89
N ILE A 481 0.06 -5.30 -3.71
CA ILE A 481 1.39 -4.68 -3.72
C ILE A 481 1.82 -4.20 -5.11
N ILE A 482 2.62 -3.13 -5.17
CA ILE A 482 3.09 -2.50 -6.43
C ILE A 482 3.76 -3.51 -7.37
N SER A 483 4.59 -4.39 -6.81
CA SER A 483 5.35 -5.38 -7.56
C SER A 483 4.46 -6.39 -8.29
N GLY A 484 3.29 -6.72 -7.76
CA GLY A 484 2.37 -7.66 -8.39
C GLY A 484 1.35 -6.98 -9.32
N VAL A 485 0.76 -5.85 -8.91
CA VAL A 485 -0.23 -5.10 -9.71
C VAL A 485 0.29 -4.66 -11.06
N LYS A 486 1.57 -4.25 -11.16
CA LYS A 486 2.17 -3.71 -12.39
C LYS A 486 1.97 -4.61 -13.62
N TYR A 487 1.95 -5.94 -13.43
CA TYR A 487 1.79 -6.92 -14.50
C TYR A 487 0.39 -6.93 -15.14
N PHE A 488 -0.61 -6.35 -14.48
CA PHE A 488 -1.99 -6.32 -14.95
C PHE A 488 -2.44 -4.95 -15.45
N LEU A 489 -1.64 -3.89 -15.22
CA LEU A 489 -1.95 -2.52 -15.65
C LEU A 489 -1.90 -2.33 -17.18
N ASN A 490 -1.38 -3.30 -17.92
CA ASN A 490 -1.31 -3.30 -19.40
C ASN A 490 -2.69 -3.40 -20.10
N LYS A 491 -3.78 -3.52 -19.34
CA LYS A 491 -5.15 -3.54 -19.87
C LYS A 491 -5.80 -2.15 -19.80
N LYS A 492 -6.91 -1.95 -20.51
CA LYS A 492 -7.73 -0.74 -20.36
C LYS A 492 -8.64 -0.89 -19.12
N PRO A 493 -8.54 0.00 -18.11
CA PRO A 493 -9.44 -0.03 -16.97
C PRO A 493 -10.85 0.48 -17.33
N ASN A 494 -11.83 0.10 -16.51
CA ASN A 494 -13.18 0.64 -16.56
C ASN A 494 -13.26 1.91 -15.70
N LYS A 495 -13.92 2.95 -16.20
CA LYS A 495 -14.19 4.15 -15.40
C LYS A 495 -15.44 3.93 -14.55
N ILE A 496 -15.34 4.19 -13.24
CA ILE A 496 -16.49 4.18 -12.33
C ILE A 496 -16.98 5.62 -12.17
N GLU A 497 -18.27 5.85 -12.45
CA GLU A 497 -18.87 7.19 -12.48
C GLU A 497 -19.24 7.74 -11.10
#